data_AF-A0A9W9C6W1-F1
#
_entry.id   AF-A0A9W9C6W1-F1
#
_cell.length_a   1.000
_cell.length_b   1.000
_cell.length_c   1.000
_cell.angle_alpha   90.00
_cell.angle_beta   90.00
_cell.angle_gamma   90.00
#
_symmetry.space_group_name_H-M   'P 1'
#
loop_
_entity.id
_entity.type
_entity.pdbx_description
1 polymer ?
#
loop_
_entity_poly.entity_id
_entity_poly.type
_entity_poly.pdbx_seq_one_letter_code
_entity_poly.pdbx_strand_id
1 'polypeptide(L)'
;MCPPCVPIVRIPILVVCRKHRDLTMWQYLWLANLALALPSPYLYQRGAAECPIVFDGRVLQNLSTNSFDLTDVSPYSTQYVKGENLTWSQIIFLPNTTTSRFDTLGVHRSLEVTINDQSLFRSGQGLQNGFRRAGLLLKDDKNAAGADAADQGVVTFHWSVRQDLSKPLNLSHEYMNVWHEKADYSGNQFTFVGGVVLPVDGGSGIDAPEEKNAWRIQNSKNEFLFRTPIRNDAWQNFAIQLDYLNKYDNPIPFLIRIPES
;
A
#
# COMPACT_ATOMS: atom_id res chain seq x y z
N MET A 1 16.99 4.74 26.62
CA MET A 1 16.22 3.58 26.13
C MET A 1 16.23 3.65 24.61
N CYS A 2 16.78 2.64 23.94
CA CYS A 2 16.58 2.50 22.49
C CYS A 2 15.07 2.35 22.25
N PRO A 3 14.48 3.03 21.26
CA PRO A 3 13.12 2.70 20.85
C PRO A 3 13.09 1.21 20.49
N PRO A 4 12.05 0.46 20.89
CA PRO A 4 11.92 -0.95 20.55
C PRO A 4 12.02 -1.11 19.02
N CYS A 5 12.85 -2.05 18.56
CA CYS A 5 12.91 -2.41 17.14
C CYS A 5 11.54 -2.94 16.71
N VAL A 6 11.06 -2.43 15.59
CA VAL A 6 9.72 -2.68 15.08
C VAL A 6 9.85 -3.63 13.88
N PRO A 7 9.43 -4.92 13.96
CA PRO A 7 9.48 -5.86 12.85
C PRO A 7 8.93 -5.30 11.54
N ILE A 8 9.64 -5.53 10.43
CA ILE A 8 9.28 -4.99 9.12
C ILE A 8 8.49 -6.02 8.32
N VAL A 9 7.29 -5.64 7.91
CA VAL A 9 6.46 -6.36 6.95
C VAL A 9 6.48 -5.58 5.65
N ARG A 10 6.48 -6.23 4.49
CA ARG A 10 6.43 -5.53 3.19
C ARG A 10 5.16 -5.94 2.47
N ILE A 11 4.14 -5.08 2.54
CA ILE A 11 2.78 -5.43 2.10
C ILE A 11 2.71 -5.50 0.58
N PRO A 12 1.88 -6.41 0.05
CA PRO A 12 1.48 -6.40 -1.34
C PRO A 12 0.89 -5.10 -1.89
N ILE A 13 0.99 -4.99 -3.21
CA ILE A 13 0.24 -4.05 -4.04
C ILE A 13 -1.02 -4.78 -4.54
N LEU A 14 -2.22 -4.24 -4.30
CA LEU A 14 -3.45 -4.55 -5.03
C LEU A 14 -3.92 -3.29 -5.70
N VAL A 15 -4.50 -3.36 -6.88
CA VAL A 15 -5.15 -2.20 -7.48
C VAL A 15 -6.65 -2.49 -7.54
N VAL A 16 -7.48 -1.80 -6.73
CA VAL A 16 -8.96 -1.86 -6.81
C VAL A 16 -9.53 -0.61 -7.47
N CYS A 17 -10.21 -0.73 -8.63
CA CYS A 17 -10.75 0.41 -9.40
C CYS A 17 -12.30 0.51 -9.37
N ARG A 18 -12.91 1.66 -9.02
CA ARG A 18 -14.40 1.88 -8.99
C ARG A 18 -14.86 3.23 -9.61
N LYS A 19 -16.06 3.27 -10.22
CA LYS A 19 -16.60 4.39 -11.05
C LYS A 19 -17.68 5.23 -10.32
N HIS A 20 -17.66 6.58 -10.43
CA HIS A 20 -18.56 7.53 -9.73
C HIS A 20 -19.58 8.28 -10.66
N ARG A 21 -20.69 8.82 -10.10
CA ARG A 21 -21.63 9.82 -10.70
C ARG A 21 -21.87 11.04 -9.76
N ASP A 22 -21.84 12.26 -10.29
CA ASP A 22 -21.59 13.54 -9.60
C ASP A 22 -22.73 14.16 -8.76
N LEU A 23 -22.39 14.87 -7.66
CA LEU A 23 -23.18 15.93 -6.98
C LEU A 23 -22.25 16.95 -6.24
N THR A 24 -22.70 18.20 -6.12
CA THR A 24 -21.91 19.44 -5.91
C THR A 24 -21.82 20.00 -4.47
N MET A 25 -20.56 20.25 -4.04
CA MET A 25 -19.88 21.37 -3.34
C MET A 25 -20.59 22.35 -2.36
N TRP A 26 -19.97 22.56 -1.18
CA TRP A 26 -19.79 23.85 -0.47
C TRP A 26 -18.44 23.88 0.30
N GLN A 27 -17.74 25.03 0.32
CA GLN A 27 -16.37 25.25 0.85
C GLN A 27 -16.36 25.96 2.22
N TYR A 28 -15.33 25.72 3.05
CA TYR A 28 -14.83 26.67 4.07
C TYR A 28 -13.30 26.55 4.31
N LEU A 29 -12.64 27.70 4.48
CA LEU A 29 -11.22 27.92 4.77
C LEU A 29 -10.97 28.07 6.29
N TRP A 30 -9.84 27.55 6.80
CA TRP A 30 -9.26 27.96 8.09
C TRP A 30 -7.74 28.08 8.02
N LEU A 31 -7.22 29.14 8.68
CA LEU A 31 -5.82 29.55 8.78
C LEU A 31 -5.07 28.77 9.89
N ALA A 32 -3.80 28.43 9.64
CA ALA A 32 -2.91 27.78 10.61
C ALA A 32 -1.94 28.78 11.26
N ASN A 33 -1.71 28.63 12.58
CA ASN A 33 -0.66 29.32 13.32
C ASN A 33 0.62 28.47 13.35
N LEU A 34 1.77 29.08 13.02
CA LEU A 34 3.10 28.47 13.15
C LEU A 34 3.64 28.67 14.58
N ALA A 35 4.06 27.59 15.22
CA ALA A 35 4.93 27.61 16.40
C ALA A 35 6.32 27.12 16.02
N LEU A 36 7.34 27.93 16.30
CA LEU A 36 8.76 27.60 16.11
C LEU A 36 9.27 26.82 17.32
N ALA A 37 9.75 25.59 17.11
CA ALA A 37 10.49 24.83 18.11
C ALA A 37 11.99 24.87 17.79
N LEU A 38 12.81 25.23 18.78
CA LEU A 38 14.28 25.25 18.70
C LEU A 38 14.86 23.83 18.79
N PRO A 39 15.93 23.50 18.05
CA PRO A 39 16.56 22.18 18.11
C PRO A 39 17.47 22.06 19.34
N SER A 40 17.26 20.99 20.12
CA SER A 40 18.13 20.60 21.23
C SER A 40 19.22 19.64 20.72
N PRO A 41 20.52 19.89 20.98
CA PRO A 41 21.60 19.06 20.48
C PRO A 41 21.89 17.90 21.45
N TYR A 42 21.06 16.87 21.41
CA TYR A 42 21.44 15.55 21.95
C TYR A 42 21.85 14.66 20.78
N LEU A 43 23.16 14.59 20.53
CA LEU A 43 23.75 13.58 19.64
C LEU A 43 23.63 12.21 20.31
N TYR A 44 22.46 11.59 20.12
CA TYR A 44 22.26 10.19 20.46
C TYR A 44 22.91 9.35 19.36
N GLN A 45 24.06 8.73 19.65
CA GLN A 45 24.55 7.60 18.86
C GLN A 45 23.52 6.47 18.98
N ARG A 46 22.55 6.44 18.06
CA ARG A 46 21.72 5.26 17.85
C ARG A 46 22.64 4.19 17.27
N GLY A 47 22.97 3.16 18.04
CA GLY A 47 23.34 1.88 17.45
C GLY A 47 22.28 1.50 16.42
N ALA A 48 22.68 0.94 15.28
CA ALA A 48 21.74 0.53 14.25
C ALA A 48 20.72 -0.43 14.87
N ALA A 49 19.48 0.04 15.02
CA ALA A 49 18.38 -0.81 15.41
C ALA A 49 18.19 -1.84 14.28
N GLU A 50 18.62 -3.08 14.49
CA GLU A 50 18.27 -4.18 13.59
C GLU A 50 16.80 -4.51 13.82
N CYS A 51 15.94 -4.03 12.92
CA CYS A 51 14.55 -4.46 12.85
C CYS A 51 14.50 -5.72 11.99
N PRO A 52 14.19 -6.91 12.56
CA PRO A 52 14.09 -8.13 11.77
C PRO A 52 12.98 -7.99 10.72
N ILE A 53 13.26 -8.47 9.52
CA ILE A 53 12.26 -8.60 8.47
C ILE A 53 11.44 -9.84 8.80
N VAL A 54 10.14 -9.67 9.04
CA VAL A 54 9.23 -10.80 9.32
C VAL A 54 8.56 -11.33 8.07
N PHE A 55 8.37 -10.46 7.06
CA PHE A 55 7.99 -10.85 5.71
C PHE A 55 8.76 -10.04 4.68
N ASP A 56 9.32 -10.74 3.69
CA ASP A 56 10.03 -10.13 2.58
C ASP A 56 9.27 -10.31 1.27
N GLY A 57 8.52 -9.29 0.90
CA GLY A 57 7.81 -9.23 -0.38
C GLY A 57 8.66 -8.69 -1.54
N ARG A 58 9.99 -8.56 -1.41
CA ARG A 58 10.81 -8.10 -2.55
C ARG A 58 10.97 -9.19 -3.61
N VAL A 59 11.00 -8.79 -4.87
CA VAL A 59 11.18 -9.71 -6.00
C VAL A 59 12.66 -9.83 -6.32
N LEU A 60 13.20 -11.05 -6.34
CA LEU A 60 14.57 -11.29 -6.76
C LEU A 60 14.75 -11.06 -8.27
N GLN A 61 15.92 -10.57 -8.66
CA GLN A 61 16.25 -10.26 -10.06
C GLN A 61 16.10 -11.46 -11.01
N ASN A 62 16.36 -12.67 -10.51
CA ASN A 62 16.29 -13.91 -11.29
C ASN A 62 14.87 -14.46 -11.48
N LEU A 63 13.85 -13.87 -10.85
CA LEU A 63 12.47 -14.30 -11.04
C LEU A 63 11.92 -13.83 -12.39
N SER A 64 11.16 -14.72 -13.03
CA SER A 64 10.39 -14.43 -14.23
C SER A 64 8.90 -14.24 -13.87
N THR A 65 8.09 -13.75 -14.79
CA THR A 65 6.63 -13.66 -14.58
C THR A 65 5.99 -15.02 -14.28
N ASN A 66 6.50 -16.10 -14.90
CA ASN A 66 6.03 -17.48 -14.64
C ASN A 66 6.36 -17.96 -13.22
N SER A 67 7.38 -17.40 -12.58
CA SER A 67 7.76 -17.77 -11.20
C SER A 67 6.64 -17.45 -10.20
N PHE A 68 5.79 -16.48 -10.50
CA PHE A 68 4.67 -16.08 -9.65
C PHE A 68 3.47 -17.03 -9.72
N ASP A 69 3.45 -17.96 -10.67
CA ASP A 69 2.44 -19.03 -10.74
C ASP A 69 2.86 -20.30 -10.00
N LEU A 70 4.12 -20.37 -9.55
CA LEU A 70 4.68 -21.54 -8.88
C LEU A 70 4.69 -21.33 -7.37
N THR A 71 3.91 -22.11 -6.63
CA THR A 71 3.77 -21.98 -5.17
C THR A 71 5.11 -22.07 -4.42
N ASP A 72 6.05 -22.89 -4.90
CA ASP A 72 7.34 -23.08 -4.23
C ASP A 72 8.37 -21.98 -4.54
N VAL A 73 8.12 -21.17 -5.57
CA VAL A 73 9.06 -20.14 -6.05
C VAL A 73 8.56 -18.73 -5.77
N SER A 74 7.26 -18.50 -5.91
CA SER A 74 6.65 -17.19 -5.73
C SER A 74 6.81 -16.69 -4.29
N PRO A 75 7.21 -15.42 -4.07
CA PRO A 75 7.15 -14.79 -2.75
C PRO A 75 5.70 -14.47 -2.32
N TYR A 76 4.74 -14.66 -3.22
CA TYR A 76 3.33 -14.36 -3.02
C TYR A 76 2.45 -15.60 -3.24
N SER A 77 1.25 -15.58 -2.66
CA SER A 77 0.20 -16.57 -2.90
C SER A 77 -0.18 -16.64 -4.37
N THR A 78 -0.28 -17.86 -4.92
CA THR A 78 -0.60 -18.09 -6.34
C THR A 78 -2.10 -18.09 -6.64
N GLN A 79 -2.94 -18.12 -5.60
CA GLN A 79 -4.37 -18.45 -5.72
C GLN A 79 -5.32 -17.27 -5.45
N TYR A 80 -4.94 -16.35 -4.57
CA TYR A 80 -5.88 -15.37 -4.04
C TYR A 80 -5.80 -14.00 -4.74
N VAL A 81 -6.92 -13.28 -4.68
CA VAL A 81 -7.14 -11.87 -5.08
C VAL A 81 -6.72 -11.53 -6.53
N LYS A 82 -7.17 -12.31 -7.51
CA LYS A 82 -7.01 -11.98 -8.93
C LYS A 82 -8.24 -12.36 -9.77
N GLY A 83 -8.26 -11.94 -11.03
CA GLY A 83 -9.32 -12.32 -11.97
C GLY A 83 -9.45 -13.83 -12.09
N GLU A 84 -10.70 -14.36 -12.13
CA GLU A 84 -10.96 -15.80 -12.01
C GLU A 84 -10.26 -16.68 -13.07
N ASN A 85 -9.97 -16.10 -14.24
CA ASN A 85 -9.36 -16.79 -15.38
C ASN A 85 -7.96 -16.25 -15.70
N LEU A 86 -7.30 -15.59 -14.74
CA LEU A 86 -5.98 -15.00 -14.94
C LEU A 86 -4.89 -15.71 -14.12
N THR A 87 -3.72 -15.89 -14.73
CA THR A 87 -2.48 -16.27 -14.05
C THR A 87 -1.74 -15.02 -13.54
N TRP A 88 -0.86 -15.17 -12.56
CA TRP A 88 0.00 -14.06 -12.15
C TRP A 88 0.98 -13.69 -13.26
N SER A 89 1.44 -14.64 -14.06
CA SER A 89 2.27 -14.35 -15.23
C SER A 89 1.59 -13.47 -16.30
N GLN A 90 0.26 -13.49 -16.38
CA GLN A 90 -0.53 -12.62 -17.26
C GLN A 90 -0.75 -11.22 -16.68
N ILE A 91 -0.73 -11.10 -15.35
CA ILE A 91 -1.02 -9.87 -14.61
C ILE A 91 0.26 -9.07 -14.35
N ILE A 92 1.35 -9.77 -14.01
CA ILE A 92 2.61 -9.16 -13.58
C ILE A 92 3.44 -8.79 -14.79
N PHE A 93 3.90 -7.55 -14.78
CA PHE A 93 4.97 -7.07 -15.65
C PHE A 93 6.22 -6.80 -14.81
N LEU A 94 7.40 -7.10 -15.36
CA LEU A 94 8.68 -6.87 -14.70
C LEU A 94 9.42 -5.72 -15.40
N PRO A 95 9.15 -4.45 -15.02
CA PRO A 95 9.70 -3.30 -15.73
C PRO A 95 11.22 -3.23 -15.63
N ASN A 96 11.83 -2.65 -16.66
CA ASN A 96 13.21 -2.19 -16.58
C ASN A 96 13.21 -0.75 -16.05
N THR A 97 13.41 -0.60 -14.75
CA THR A 97 13.31 0.69 -14.05
C THR A 97 14.42 0.81 -13.01
N THR A 98 14.60 2.02 -12.49
CA THR A 98 15.52 2.26 -11.38
C THR A 98 15.06 1.53 -10.12
N THR A 99 16.01 1.08 -9.31
CA THR A 99 15.73 0.39 -8.04
C THR A 99 15.09 1.34 -7.03
N SER A 100 14.06 0.90 -6.30
CA SER A 100 13.46 1.69 -5.23
C SER A 100 14.36 1.75 -3.99
N ARG A 101 14.10 2.68 -3.06
CA ARG A 101 14.90 2.81 -1.83
C ARG A 101 14.94 1.54 -0.98
N PHE A 102 13.86 0.76 -0.96
CA PHE A 102 13.78 -0.42 -0.10
C PHE A 102 14.36 -1.67 -0.76
N ASP A 103 14.76 -1.58 -2.02
CA ASP A 103 15.32 -2.67 -2.82
C ASP A 103 16.86 -2.61 -2.84
N THR A 104 17.48 -3.79 -2.84
CA THR A 104 18.94 -3.90 -2.99
C THR A 104 19.29 -4.00 -4.48
N LEU A 105 20.06 -3.03 -4.99
CA LEU A 105 20.52 -2.99 -6.38
C LEU A 105 21.24 -4.30 -6.75
N GLY A 106 20.90 -4.87 -7.91
CA GLY A 106 21.47 -6.14 -8.41
C GLY A 106 20.92 -7.40 -7.75
N VAL A 107 20.17 -7.29 -6.64
CA VAL A 107 19.52 -8.43 -5.97
C VAL A 107 18.02 -8.43 -6.20
N HIS A 108 17.39 -7.26 -6.08
CA HIS A 108 15.95 -7.10 -6.20
C HIS A 108 15.55 -6.30 -7.42
N ARG A 109 14.33 -6.53 -7.91
CA ARG A 109 13.69 -5.80 -9.00
C ARG A 109 12.28 -5.39 -8.64
N SER A 110 11.78 -4.39 -9.35
CA SER A 110 10.39 -3.97 -9.24
C SER A 110 9.46 -4.85 -10.07
N LEU A 111 8.20 -4.88 -9.68
CA LEU A 111 7.10 -5.47 -10.43
C LEU A 111 6.02 -4.41 -10.68
N GLU A 112 5.23 -4.61 -11.71
CA GLU A 112 3.99 -3.88 -12.00
C GLU A 112 2.83 -4.88 -11.99
N VAL A 113 1.74 -4.50 -11.34
CA VAL A 113 0.48 -5.25 -11.37
C VAL A 113 -0.44 -4.59 -12.37
N THR A 114 -0.75 -5.28 -13.46
CA THR A 114 -1.67 -4.77 -14.48
C THR A 114 -3.11 -5.17 -14.19
N ILE A 115 -4.03 -4.24 -14.36
CA ILE A 115 -5.46 -4.51 -14.30
C ILE A 115 -6.12 -4.12 -15.63
N ASN A 116 -7.10 -4.92 -16.05
CA ASN A 116 -7.86 -4.70 -17.27
C ASN A 116 -9.31 -5.21 -17.07
N ASP A 117 -10.09 -5.30 -18.14
CA ASP A 117 -11.48 -5.76 -18.05
C ASP A 117 -11.66 -7.23 -17.65
N GLN A 118 -10.59 -8.03 -17.70
CA GLN A 118 -10.58 -9.42 -17.26
C GLN A 118 -10.24 -9.56 -15.77
N SER A 119 -9.79 -8.49 -15.09
CA SER A 119 -9.45 -8.50 -13.66
C SER A 119 -10.69 -8.54 -12.75
N LEU A 120 -11.66 -9.40 -13.07
CA LEU A 120 -12.91 -9.60 -12.34
C LEU A 120 -12.74 -10.68 -11.28
N PHE A 121 -12.80 -10.29 -10.02
CA PHE A 121 -12.69 -11.22 -8.90
C PHE A 121 -14.02 -11.91 -8.62
N ARG A 122 -13.98 -13.21 -8.35
CA ARG A 122 -15.12 -13.99 -7.88
C ARG A 122 -15.02 -14.20 -6.38
N SER A 123 -16.00 -13.69 -5.65
CA SER A 123 -16.14 -13.94 -4.20
C SER A 123 -17.26 -14.94 -3.98
N GLY A 124 -16.92 -16.16 -3.57
CA GLY A 124 -17.90 -17.26 -3.48
C GLY A 124 -18.51 -17.56 -4.84
N GLN A 125 -19.84 -17.43 -4.97
CA GLN A 125 -20.55 -17.72 -6.23
C GLN A 125 -20.70 -16.49 -7.16
N GLY A 126 -20.44 -15.27 -6.67
CA GLY A 126 -20.71 -14.03 -7.41
C GLY A 126 -19.49 -13.39 -8.05
N LEU A 127 -19.58 -13.07 -9.35
CA LEU A 127 -18.58 -12.27 -10.05
C LEU A 127 -18.74 -10.78 -9.71
N GLN A 128 -17.66 -10.13 -9.30
CA GLN A 128 -17.69 -8.72 -8.90
C GLN A 128 -17.45 -7.79 -10.09
N ASN A 129 -18.52 -7.42 -10.80
CA ASN A 129 -18.42 -6.56 -11.99
C ASN A 129 -18.07 -5.09 -11.69
N GLY A 130 -18.34 -4.63 -10.46
CA GLY A 130 -18.14 -3.25 -10.05
C GLY A 130 -16.70 -2.86 -9.72
N PHE A 131 -15.78 -3.82 -9.72
CA PHE A 131 -14.37 -3.62 -9.37
C PHE A 131 -13.47 -4.35 -10.36
N ARG A 132 -12.22 -3.89 -10.45
CA ARG A 132 -11.10 -4.69 -10.95
C ARG A 132 -10.16 -4.98 -9.80
N ARG A 133 -9.67 -6.22 -9.68
CA ARG A 133 -8.81 -6.64 -8.57
C ARG A 133 -7.69 -7.54 -9.07
N ALA A 134 -6.47 -7.18 -8.68
CA ALA A 134 -5.28 -8.00 -8.75
C ALA A 134 -4.38 -7.58 -7.59
N GLY A 135 -4.31 -8.40 -6.55
CA GLY A 135 -3.66 -8.13 -5.28
C GLY A 135 -2.75 -9.26 -4.88
N LEU A 136 -1.47 -8.95 -4.73
CA LEU A 136 -0.54 -9.94 -4.21
C LEU A 136 -0.88 -10.18 -2.73
N LEU A 137 -0.53 -11.35 -2.20
CA LEU A 137 -0.58 -11.65 -0.77
C LEU A 137 0.72 -12.36 -0.46
N LEU A 138 1.38 -12.05 0.66
CA LEU A 138 2.63 -12.72 1.00
C LEU A 138 2.39 -14.22 1.15
N LYS A 139 3.30 -15.05 0.65
CA LYS A 139 3.10 -16.51 0.53
C LYS A 139 2.70 -17.18 1.84
N ASP A 140 3.33 -16.77 2.94
CA ASP A 140 3.17 -17.40 4.25
C ASP A 140 2.23 -16.60 5.19
N ASP A 141 1.49 -15.64 4.65
CA ASP A 141 0.49 -14.85 5.37
C ASP A 141 -0.75 -15.71 5.69
N LYS A 142 -1.20 -15.65 6.95
CA LYS A 142 -2.30 -16.41 7.52
C LYS A 142 -3.35 -15.47 8.07
N ASN A 143 -4.57 -15.65 7.58
CA ASN A 143 -5.69 -14.79 7.97
C ASN A 143 -6.09 -14.86 9.47
N ALA A 144 -5.72 -15.91 10.21
CA ALA A 144 -6.14 -16.00 11.61
C ALA A 144 -5.47 -14.90 12.45
N ALA A 145 -6.26 -14.14 13.21
CA ALA A 145 -5.77 -12.99 13.96
C ALA A 145 -4.57 -13.35 14.85
N GLY A 146 -3.44 -12.68 14.66
CA GLY A 146 -2.23 -12.92 15.46
C GLY A 146 -1.46 -14.17 15.08
N ALA A 147 -1.82 -14.85 13.98
CA ALA A 147 -1.16 -16.07 13.53
C ALA A 147 0.25 -15.83 12.99
N ASP A 148 0.55 -14.59 12.58
CA ASP A 148 1.84 -14.22 12.02
C ASP A 148 2.54 -13.13 12.85
N ALA A 149 3.86 -13.09 12.74
CA ALA A 149 4.68 -12.06 13.39
C ALA A 149 4.36 -10.64 12.90
N ALA A 150 3.68 -10.50 11.75
CA ALA A 150 3.15 -9.26 11.22
C ALA A 150 1.96 -8.69 12.00
N ASP A 151 1.34 -9.49 12.87
CA ASP A 151 0.16 -9.11 13.66
C ASP A 151 0.49 -8.93 15.16
N GLN A 152 1.77 -8.89 15.51
CA GLN A 152 2.22 -8.93 16.90
C GLN A 152 3.15 -7.76 17.21
N GLY A 153 2.97 -7.18 18.40
CA GLY A 153 3.81 -6.09 18.87
C GLY A 153 3.63 -4.82 18.07
N VAL A 154 4.74 -4.14 17.78
CA VAL A 154 4.76 -3.01 16.85
C VAL A 154 5.37 -3.54 15.55
N VAL A 155 4.75 -3.28 14.41
CA VAL A 155 5.27 -3.67 13.08
C VAL A 155 5.29 -2.47 12.13
N THR A 156 6.22 -2.45 11.18
CA THR A 156 6.30 -1.41 10.15
C THR A 156 6.16 -2.01 8.76
N PHE A 157 5.22 -1.50 8.00
CA PHE A 157 4.89 -1.90 6.66
C PHE A 157 5.59 -1.00 5.65
N HIS A 158 6.50 -1.53 4.84
CA HIS A 158 7.26 -0.74 3.86
C HIS A 158 6.88 -1.08 2.43
N TRP A 159 6.71 -0.06 1.59
CA TRP A 159 6.53 -0.24 0.14
C TRP A 159 6.97 1.02 -0.63
N SER A 160 7.21 0.84 -1.92
CA SER A 160 7.54 1.92 -2.84
C SER A 160 6.64 1.84 -4.06
N VAL A 161 6.15 2.99 -4.53
CA VAL A 161 5.36 3.08 -5.77
C VAL A 161 5.99 4.08 -6.72
N ARG A 162 5.85 3.79 -8.02
CA ARG A 162 6.22 4.67 -9.12
C ARG A 162 5.16 4.52 -10.21
N GLN A 163 4.83 5.62 -10.88
CA GLN A 163 3.92 5.57 -12.02
C GLN A 163 4.66 5.09 -13.28
N ASP A 164 4.01 4.25 -14.08
CA ASP A 164 4.42 3.99 -15.46
C ASP A 164 3.73 5.03 -16.37
N LEU A 165 4.52 5.91 -16.99
CA LEU A 165 3.99 6.95 -17.88
C LEU A 165 3.50 6.41 -19.23
N SER A 166 3.89 5.19 -19.60
CA SER A 166 3.37 4.51 -20.78
C SER A 166 2.02 3.85 -20.52
N LYS A 167 1.69 3.58 -19.25
CA LYS A 167 0.44 2.96 -18.79
C LYS A 167 -0.05 3.61 -17.48
N PRO A 168 -0.37 4.90 -17.51
CA PRO A 168 -0.75 5.61 -16.29
C PRO A 168 -2.08 5.07 -15.74
N LEU A 169 -2.23 5.13 -14.42
CA LEU A 169 -3.53 4.88 -13.77
C LEU A 169 -4.56 5.90 -14.25
N ASN A 170 -5.80 5.46 -14.46
CA ASN A 170 -6.91 6.37 -14.72
C ASN A 170 -7.46 6.92 -13.41
N LEU A 171 -6.80 7.96 -12.90
CA LEU A 171 -7.06 8.55 -11.58
C LEU A 171 -8.46 9.17 -11.41
N SER A 172 -9.32 9.18 -12.44
CA SER A 172 -10.76 9.47 -12.27
C SER A 172 -11.50 8.37 -11.48
N HIS A 173 -10.85 7.24 -11.24
CA HIS A 173 -11.37 6.15 -10.42
C HIS A 173 -10.68 6.12 -9.06
N GLU A 174 -11.36 5.54 -8.07
CA GLU A 174 -10.72 5.21 -6.80
C GLU A 174 -9.75 4.03 -7.00
N TYR A 175 -8.57 4.12 -6.41
CA TYR A 175 -7.60 3.03 -6.32
C TYR A 175 -7.26 2.70 -4.87
N MET A 176 -7.61 1.51 -4.40
CA MET A 176 -7.06 0.96 -3.16
C MET A 176 -5.80 0.17 -3.51
N ASN A 177 -4.62 0.76 -3.26
CA ASN A 177 -3.32 0.29 -3.76
C ASN A 177 -2.57 -0.66 -2.81
N VAL A 178 -2.67 -0.42 -1.51
CA VAL A 178 -2.07 -1.24 -0.44
C VAL A 178 -3.03 -1.18 0.72
N TRP A 179 -3.44 -2.30 1.29
CA TRP A 179 -4.34 -2.32 2.44
C TRP A 179 -3.98 -3.50 3.33
N HIS A 180 -4.22 -3.32 4.62
CA HIS A 180 -4.09 -4.39 5.59
C HIS A 180 -5.49 -4.73 6.07
N GLU A 181 -6.02 -5.87 5.65
CA GLU A 181 -7.35 -6.31 6.05
C GLU A 181 -7.37 -6.75 7.52
N LYS A 182 -8.52 -6.64 8.18
CA LYS A 182 -8.75 -7.26 9.48
C LYS A 182 -9.02 -8.74 9.26
N ALA A 183 -8.52 -9.60 10.15
CA ALA A 183 -8.70 -11.05 10.11
C ALA A 183 -10.18 -11.53 9.99
N ASP A 184 -11.13 -10.70 10.42
CA ASP A 184 -12.57 -10.98 10.37
C ASP A 184 -13.27 -10.45 9.10
N TYR A 185 -12.50 -9.88 8.16
CA TYR A 185 -12.98 -9.27 6.92
C TYR A 185 -13.96 -8.09 7.12
N SER A 186 -14.01 -7.50 8.33
CA SER A 186 -14.92 -6.39 8.64
C SER A 186 -14.44 -5.03 8.11
N GLY A 187 -13.23 -4.97 7.56
CA GLY A 187 -12.63 -3.76 6.99
C GLY A 187 -11.11 -3.81 7.09
N ASN A 188 -10.47 -2.64 6.97
CA ASN A 188 -9.02 -2.52 6.94
C ASN A 188 -8.48 -1.91 8.24
N GLN A 189 -7.24 -2.23 8.60
CA GLN A 189 -6.48 -1.51 9.62
C GLN A 189 -5.98 -0.18 9.05
N PHE A 190 -5.50 -0.21 7.81
CA PHE A 190 -5.19 0.96 7.01
C PHE A 190 -5.36 0.68 5.52
N THR A 191 -5.50 1.75 4.75
CA THR A 191 -5.55 1.70 3.29
C THR A 191 -4.70 2.82 2.70
N PHE A 192 -3.82 2.51 1.77
CA PHE A 192 -3.14 3.45 0.88
C PHE A 192 -3.97 3.58 -0.40
N VAL A 193 -4.52 4.77 -0.63
CA VAL A 193 -5.47 5.03 -1.73
C VAL A 193 -4.97 6.14 -2.65
N GLY A 194 -5.43 6.13 -3.91
CA GLY A 194 -5.24 7.22 -4.86
C GLY A 194 -6.42 7.40 -5.80
N GLY A 195 -6.35 8.42 -6.66
CA GLY A 195 -7.46 8.79 -7.53
C GLY A 195 -8.63 9.43 -6.78
N VAL A 196 -9.81 9.40 -7.40
CA VAL A 196 -11.05 9.94 -6.82
C VAL A 196 -11.63 8.96 -5.83
N VAL A 197 -11.36 9.15 -4.54
CA VAL A 197 -11.92 8.32 -3.47
C VAL A 197 -13.42 8.59 -3.34
N LEU A 198 -14.23 7.54 -3.27
CA LEU A 198 -15.69 7.63 -3.23
C LEU A 198 -16.18 8.07 -1.84
N PRO A 199 -17.39 8.65 -1.73
CA PRO A 199 -17.96 9.09 -0.46
C PRO A 199 -18.15 7.97 0.57
N VAL A 200 -18.50 6.76 0.11
CA VAL A 200 -18.65 5.59 0.99
C VAL A 200 -17.33 5.17 1.63
N ASP A 201 -16.21 5.50 0.98
CA ASP A 201 -14.86 5.20 1.41
C ASP A 201 -14.17 6.44 2.01
N GLY A 202 -14.93 7.47 2.41
CA GLY A 202 -14.43 8.66 3.11
C GLY A 202 -13.90 9.79 2.21
N GLY A 203 -13.97 9.65 0.88
CA GLY A 203 -13.62 10.68 -0.08
C GLY A 203 -14.76 11.66 -0.39
N SER A 204 -14.51 12.57 -1.34
CA SER A 204 -15.54 13.50 -1.82
C SER A 204 -16.34 12.95 -3.00
N GLY A 205 -15.80 11.97 -3.73
CA GLY A 205 -16.35 11.52 -5.02
C GLY A 205 -16.20 12.52 -6.16
N ILE A 206 -15.56 13.68 -5.93
CA ILE A 206 -15.43 14.75 -6.90
C ILE A 206 -14.16 14.54 -7.72
N ASP A 207 -14.28 14.49 -9.04
CA ASP A 207 -13.14 14.47 -9.98
C ASP A 207 -12.51 15.85 -10.14
N ALA A 208 -11.88 16.33 -9.06
CA ALA A 208 -11.06 17.53 -9.05
C ALA A 208 -9.56 17.17 -9.15
N PRO A 209 -8.70 17.98 -9.81
CA PRO A 209 -7.27 17.71 -9.91
C PRO A 209 -6.57 17.47 -8.57
N GLU A 210 -6.95 18.22 -7.53
CA GLU A 210 -6.44 18.04 -6.18
C GLU A 210 -6.88 16.69 -5.62
N GLU A 211 -8.11 16.27 -5.90
CA GLU A 211 -8.61 15.00 -5.40
C GLU A 211 -7.93 13.80 -6.08
N LYS A 212 -7.86 13.78 -7.42
CA LYS A 212 -7.32 12.63 -8.13
C LYS A 212 -5.80 12.47 -8.09
N ASN A 213 -5.05 13.58 -8.02
CA ASN A 213 -3.58 13.56 -8.13
C ASN A 213 -2.88 13.46 -6.77
N ALA A 214 -3.49 12.76 -5.80
CA ALA A 214 -2.92 12.59 -4.48
C ALA A 214 -2.96 11.13 -4.02
N TRP A 215 -1.87 10.69 -3.41
CA TRP A 215 -1.85 9.52 -2.54
C TRP A 215 -2.35 9.90 -1.16
N ARG A 216 -3.11 8.99 -0.53
CA ARG A 216 -3.63 9.15 0.82
C ARG A 216 -3.43 7.87 1.63
N ILE A 217 -3.35 8.01 2.94
CA ILE A 217 -3.40 6.89 3.89
C ILE A 217 -4.64 7.08 4.76
N GLN A 218 -5.44 6.03 4.86
CA GLN A 218 -6.62 5.94 5.69
C GLN A 218 -6.39 5.04 6.89
N ASN A 219 -7.04 5.35 8.02
CA ASN A 219 -7.15 4.44 9.15
C ASN A 219 -8.32 3.46 9.01
N SER A 220 -8.55 2.68 10.06
CA SER A 220 -9.62 1.69 10.14
C SER A 220 -11.05 2.25 10.17
N LYS A 221 -11.20 3.57 10.19
CA LYS A 221 -12.46 4.32 10.08
C LYS A 221 -12.58 5.07 8.74
N ASN A 222 -11.70 4.80 7.79
CA ASN A 222 -11.58 5.47 6.49
C ASN A 222 -11.21 6.97 6.58
N GLU A 223 -10.74 7.45 7.74
CA GLU A 223 -10.29 8.84 7.92
C GLU A 223 -8.91 9.02 7.30
N PHE A 224 -8.71 10.08 6.50
CA PHE A 224 -7.41 10.39 5.91
C PHE A 224 -6.43 10.91 6.98
N LEU A 225 -5.35 10.17 7.22
CA LEU A 225 -4.30 10.53 8.17
C LEU A 225 -3.08 11.16 7.50
N PHE A 226 -2.92 10.91 6.20
CA PHE A 226 -1.88 11.53 5.41
C PHE A 226 -2.32 11.76 3.97
N ARG A 227 -1.75 12.78 3.34
CA ARG A 227 -1.93 13.07 1.92
C ARG A 227 -0.64 13.63 1.32
N THR A 228 -0.32 13.20 0.10
CA THR A 228 0.79 13.78 -0.67
C THR A 228 0.50 13.75 -2.17
N PRO A 229 1.03 14.70 -2.97
CA PRO A 229 0.90 14.63 -4.42
C PRO A 229 1.50 13.34 -4.99
N ILE A 230 0.88 12.83 -6.06
CA ILE A 230 1.45 11.76 -6.89
C ILE A 230 2.60 12.35 -7.71
N ARG A 231 3.73 11.64 -7.75
CA ARG A 231 4.88 11.95 -8.60
C ARG A 231 4.91 10.96 -9.76
N ASN A 232 5.12 11.49 -10.95
CA ASN A 232 5.00 10.75 -12.21
C ASN A 232 6.32 10.07 -12.64
N ASP A 233 7.45 10.57 -12.16
CA ASP A 233 8.79 10.24 -12.65
C ASP A 233 9.74 9.74 -11.57
N ALA A 234 9.30 9.68 -10.32
CA ALA A 234 10.11 9.32 -9.16
C ALA A 234 9.48 8.21 -8.32
N TRP A 235 10.31 7.50 -7.54
CA TRP A 235 9.80 6.58 -6.54
C TRP A 235 9.23 7.36 -5.35
N GLN A 236 8.06 6.95 -4.88
CA GLN A 236 7.49 7.41 -3.63
C GLN A 236 7.51 6.24 -2.65
N ASN A 237 8.25 6.44 -1.56
CA ASN A 237 8.51 5.42 -0.57
C ASN A 237 7.67 5.71 0.66
N PHE A 238 6.98 4.69 1.17
CA PHE A 238 6.04 4.80 2.28
C PHE A 238 6.36 3.76 3.35
N ALA A 239 6.04 4.12 4.59
CA ALA A 239 6.11 3.22 5.72
C ALA A 239 4.93 3.49 6.67
N ILE A 240 4.19 2.47 7.08
CA ILE A 240 3.15 2.59 8.12
C ILE A 240 3.53 1.72 9.30
N GLN A 241 3.49 2.29 10.50
CA GLN A 241 3.66 1.52 11.72
C GLN A 241 2.28 1.19 12.30
N LEU A 242 2.06 -0.10 12.61
CA LEU A 242 0.93 -0.55 13.43
C LEU A 242 1.46 -0.99 14.79
N ASP A 243 0.76 -0.58 15.85
CA ASP A 243 1.05 -0.96 17.22
C ASP A 243 -0.13 -1.79 17.76
N TYR A 244 0.05 -3.10 17.82
CA TYR A 244 -0.95 -4.04 18.33
C TYR A 244 -0.99 -4.11 19.87
N LEU A 245 -0.02 -3.49 20.56
CA LEU A 245 0.04 -3.45 22.02
C LEU A 245 -0.83 -2.30 22.57
N ASN A 246 -0.88 -1.18 21.85
CA ASN A 246 -1.66 -0.01 22.24
C ASN A 246 -3.05 0.00 21.59
N LYS A 247 -3.95 -0.85 22.09
CA LYS A 247 -5.33 -1.01 21.58
C LYS A 247 -6.26 0.20 21.76
N TYR A 248 -5.81 1.27 22.43
CA TYR A 248 -6.68 2.37 22.89
C TYR A 248 -6.53 3.68 22.14
N ASP A 249 -5.52 3.84 21.30
CA ASP A 249 -5.44 4.95 20.36
C ASP A 249 -5.51 4.36 18.95
N ASN A 250 -6.40 4.93 18.11
CA ASN A 250 -6.40 4.70 16.67
C ASN A 250 -4.94 4.52 16.22
N PRO A 251 -4.57 3.48 15.44
CA PRO A 251 -3.20 3.34 14.97
C PRO A 251 -2.82 4.67 14.34
N ILE A 252 -1.95 5.45 14.99
CA ILE A 252 -1.46 6.70 14.46
C ILE A 252 -0.38 6.23 13.50
N PRO A 253 -0.62 6.20 12.17
CA PRO A 253 0.41 5.86 11.22
C PRO A 253 1.45 6.97 11.37
N PHE A 254 2.53 6.67 12.06
CA PHE A 254 3.70 7.53 12.03
C PHE A 254 4.30 7.37 10.64
N LEU A 255 3.77 8.13 9.69
CA LEU A 255 4.24 8.10 8.33
C LEU A 255 5.55 8.89 8.27
N ILE A 256 6.65 8.17 8.10
CA ILE A 256 7.90 8.79 7.70
C ILE A 256 7.93 8.82 6.19
N ARG A 257 7.54 9.96 5.60
CA ARG A 257 7.93 10.27 4.22
C ARG A 257 9.44 10.50 4.23
N ILE A 258 10.24 9.52 3.84
CA ILE A 258 11.67 9.71 3.66
C ILE A 258 11.84 10.40 2.30
N PRO A 259 12.19 11.71 2.23
CA PRO A 259 12.47 12.34 0.95
C PRO A 259 13.61 11.59 0.24
N GLU A 260 13.55 11.46 -1.07
CA GLU A 260 14.71 11.00 -1.86
C GLU A 260 15.87 11.99 -1.63
N SER A 261 17.07 11.43 -1.43
CA SER A 261 18.34 12.15 -1.36
C SER A 261 18.90 12.31 -2.76
#